data_AF-A0A1J1GKI0-F1
#
_entry.id   AF-A0A1J1GKI0-F1
#
_cell.length_a   1.000
_cell.length_b   1.000
_cell.length_c   1.000
_cell.angle_alpha   90.00
_cell.angle_beta   90.00
_cell.angle_gamma   90.00
#
_symmetry.space_group_name_H-M   'P 1'
#
loop_
_entity.id
_entity.type
_entity.pdbx_description
1 polymer ?
#
loop_
_entity_poly.entity_id
_entity_poly.type
_entity_poly.pdbx_seq_one_letter_code
_entity_poly.pdbx_strand_id
1 'polypeptide(L)'
;MKVLKVLNFFTYLLIVDLFIPCLTSEPTIYNHITSSLLVNDKELVRVHANSTSFVIPTNLINLVYDALEDAEIKFKRLSSNQKKEIVNGLNGTLSIVRAFLKKRNEEPSKCTIRLITKFIMNEFRRINDRTPEKEKKEKKCFQEHMDYWMKIRYDYNSINKDMHNILFNEKKTINKDSKWKQLMWDKWINSFHRYFMTENKRCHLDFICMMQYGYDYNAIRKHYSKIKALWEKDMLHMWSEWNFYLNNSLKELEKEEKDES
;
A
#
# COMPACT_ATOMS: atom_id res chain seq x y z
N MET A 1 0.52 28.85 -11.63
CA MET A 1 0.30 27.38 -11.75
C MET A 1 1.56 26.54 -12.03
N LYS A 2 2.79 27.05 -11.81
CA LYS A 2 4.06 26.28 -11.92
C LYS A 2 4.63 25.85 -10.56
N VAL A 3 4.05 26.35 -9.47
CA VAL A 3 4.53 26.26 -8.08
C VAL A 3 3.90 25.06 -7.33
N LEU A 4 2.63 24.69 -7.59
CA LEU A 4 2.00 23.44 -7.09
C LEU A 4 2.75 22.14 -7.46
N LYS A 5 3.58 22.19 -8.50
CA LYS A 5 4.30 21.05 -9.09
C LYS A 5 5.68 20.80 -8.46
N VAL A 6 6.25 21.82 -7.81
CA VAL A 6 7.41 21.72 -6.89
C VAL A 6 6.94 21.30 -5.47
N LEU A 7 5.64 21.39 -5.22
CA LEU A 7 5.00 21.07 -3.95
C LEU A 7 4.64 19.58 -3.79
N ASN A 8 4.36 18.82 -4.85
CA ASN A 8 4.38 17.33 -4.87
C ASN A 8 5.79 16.71 -4.79
N PHE A 9 6.72 17.46 -5.34
CA PHE A 9 8.15 17.20 -5.45
C PHE A 9 8.86 17.35 -4.12
N PHE A 10 8.20 18.08 -3.24
CA PHE A 10 8.24 17.77 -1.86
C PHE A 10 7.35 16.52 -1.61
N THR A 11 6.08 16.60 -1.23
CA THR A 11 5.13 15.54 -0.75
C THR A 11 5.64 14.18 -0.23
N TYR A 12 6.39 14.10 0.87
CA TYR A 12 7.63 14.85 1.05
C TYR A 12 8.72 14.15 1.84
N LEU A 13 9.89 14.04 1.19
CA LEU A 13 11.09 13.34 1.62
C LEU A 13 10.95 11.84 1.95
N LEU A 14 9.97 11.03 1.53
CA LEU A 14 8.70 11.16 0.81
C LEU A 14 7.75 10.14 1.45
N ILE A 15 7.26 10.46 2.66
CA ILE A 15 7.10 9.55 3.82
C ILE A 15 8.47 9.32 4.55
N VAL A 16 9.29 10.39 4.53
CA VAL A 16 10.46 10.84 5.33
C VAL A 16 11.64 9.90 5.69
N ASP A 17 11.50 8.57 5.64
CA ASP A 17 12.57 7.57 5.39
C ASP A 17 11.82 6.23 5.16
N LEU A 18 10.84 6.39 4.27
CA LEU A 18 9.78 5.56 3.69
C LEU A 18 8.66 4.98 4.57
N PHE A 19 8.85 4.69 5.86
CA PHE A 19 7.73 4.51 6.81
C PHE A 19 8.13 4.86 8.25
N ILE A 20 8.83 5.99 8.46
CA ILE A 20 9.14 6.49 9.82
C ILE A 20 7.82 6.75 10.57
N PRO A 21 7.57 6.05 11.69
CA PRO A 21 8.19 4.80 12.12
C PRO A 21 7.10 3.84 12.58
N CYS A 22 6.27 3.26 11.70
CA CYS A 22 5.11 2.44 12.10
C CYS A 22 4.31 3.04 13.31
N LEU A 23 4.26 4.38 13.33
CA LEU A 23 3.21 5.26 13.82
C LEU A 23 2.74 5.04 15.28
N THR A 24 3.67 5.41 16.18
CA THR A 24 3.54 6.10 17.48
C THR A 24 2.49 5.65 18.52
N SER A 25 3.03 5.33 19.69
CA SER A 25 2.42 4.72 20.87
C SER A 25 1.55 5.61 21.72
N GLU A 26 1.42 6.91 21.46
CA GLU A 26 0.49 7.86 22.10
C GLU A 26 0.60 9.22 21.37
N PRO A 27 -0.44 10.05 21.33
CA PRO A 27 -0.37 11.37 20.71
C PRO A 27 0.38 12.33 21.65
N THR A 28 1.42 12.98 21.14
CA THR A 28 1.72 14.35 21.58
C THR A 28 1.17 15.29 20.53
N ILE A 29 0.17 16.04 20.97
CA ILE A 29 -0.64 17.02 20.27
C ILE A 29 0.18 17.85 19.28
N TYR A 30 -0.23 17.83 18.01
CA TYR A 30 -0.12 18.98 17.13
C TYR A 30 -1.43 19.12 16.35
N ASN A 31 -2.25 20.05 16.81
CA ASN A 31 -3.42 20.54 16.09
C ASN A 31 -2.97 21.36 14.87
N HIS A 32 -3.87 21.36 13.88
CA HIS A 32 -3.94 22.27 12.73
C HIS A 32 -3.07 21.94 11.51
N ILE A 33 -3.59 21.09 10.62
CA ILE A 33 -3.68 21.43 9.19
C ILE A 33 -5.07 21.00 8.71
N THR A 34 -5.86 22.00 8.32
CA THR A 34 -7.24 21.89 7.86
C THR A 34 -7.38 21.07 6.58
N SER A 35 -8.34 20.14 6.61
CA SER A 35 -8.92 19.49 5.45
C SER A 35 -9.49 20.52 4.48
N SER A 36 -8.93 20.65 3.29
CA SER A 36 -9.73 21.07 2.14
C SER A 36 -9.02 20.75 0.84
N LEU A 37 -9.81 20.20 -0.08
CA LEU A 37 -9.57 20.15 -1.52
C LEU A 37 -8.51 19.17 -2.02
N LEU A 38 -8.85 17.87 -2.02
CA LEU A 38 -8.35 16.94 -3.03
C LEU A 38 -9.53 16.37 -3.80
N VAL A 39 -9.93 17.18 -4.78
CA VAL A 39 -10.80 16.81 -5.89
C VAL A 39 -10.01 15.86 -6.81
N ASN A 40 -10.63 14.74 -7.15
CA ASN A 40 -10.32 13.83 -8.26
C ASN A 40 -8.87 13.34 -8.42
N ASP A 41 -8.58 12.17 -7.87
CA ASP A 41 -7.99 11.06 -8.65
C ASP A 41 -8.24 9.72 -7.94
N LYS A 42 -8.78 8.75 -8.69
CA LYS A 42 -9.49 7.54 -8.25
C LYS A 42 -8.63 6.38 -7.73
N GLU A 43 -7.43 6.62 -7.20
CA GLU A 43 -6.53 5.52 -6.79
C GLU A 43 -5.72 5.86 -5.54
N LEU A 44 -6.42 6.11 -4.44
CA LEU A 44 -5.79 6.47 -3.18
C LEU A 44 -5.94 5.31 -2.19
N VAL A 45 -4.82 4.68 -1.82
CA VAL A 45 -4.79 3.80 -0.66
C VAL A 45 -4.70 4.70 0.58
N ARG A 46 -5.72 4.62 1.43
CA ARG A 46 -5.75 5.41 2.66
C ARG A 46 -4.59 4.94 3.54
N VAL A 47 -3.78 5.88 4.02
CA VAL A 47 -2.74 5.56 5.00
C VAL A 47 -3.46 5.31 6.31
N HIS A 48 -3.33 4.11 6.86
CA HIS A 48 -3.83 3.77 8.20
C HIS A 48 -3.00 4.44 9.33
N ALA A 49 -2.67 5.72 9.16
CA ALA A 49 -2.15 6.58 10.20
C ALA A 49 -3.35 7.30 10.85
N ASN A 50 -3.33 7.48 12.16
CA ASN A 50 -4.30 8.24 12.96
C ASN A 50 -4.43 9.74 12.59
N SER A 51 -4.04 10.12 11.38
CA SER A 51 -4.03 11.48 10.85
C SER A 51 -4.85 11.47 9.57
N THR A 52 -6.00 12.12 9.62
CA THR A 52 -6.88 12.43 8.48
C THR A 52 -6.20 13.28 7.38
N SER A 53 -4.90 13.56 7.50
CA SER A 53 -4.19 14.60 6.74
C SER A 53 -3.16 14.10 5.71
N PHE A 54 -2.93 12.78 5.55
CA PHE A 54 -1.90 12.29 4.62
C PHE A 54 -2.36 11.10 3.76
N VAL A 55 -2.11 11.17 2.46
CA VAL A 55 -2.40 10.13 1.47
C VAL A 55 -1.11 9.77 0.74
N ILE A 56 -0.76 8.48 0.69
CA ILE A 56 0.42 7.99 -0.03
C ILE A 56 0.03 7.71 -1.48
N PRO A 57 0.76 8.24 -2.48
CA PRO A 57 0.55 7.85 -3.87
C PRO A 57 0.81 6.36 -4.07
N THR A 58 -0.17 5.62 -4.59
CA THR A 58 -0.08 4.17 -4.87
C THR A 58 1.08 3.82 -5.80
N ASN A 59 1.36 4.69 -6.78
CA ASN A 59 2.50 4.56 -7.68
C ASN A 59 3.85 4.54 -6.95
N LEU A 60 3.98 5.29 -5.85
CA LEU A 60 5.21 5.29 -5.06
C LEU A 60 5.36 3.98 -4.27
N ILE A 61 4.29 3.46 -3.68
CA ILE A 61 4.29 2.16 -2.98
C ILE A 61 4.74 1.06 -3.94
N ASN A 62 4.13 1.02 -5.13
CA ASN A 62 4.48 0.07 -6.17
C ASN A 62 5.96 0.19 -6.55
N LEU A 63 6.43 1.42 -6.80
CA LEU A 63 7.81 1.67 -7.20
C LEU A 63 8.82 1.19 -6.14
N VAL A 64 8.60 1.54 -4.87
CA VAL A 64 9.51 1.19 -3.78
C VAL A 64 9.52 -0.33 -3.52
N TYR A 65 8.35 -0.95 -3.50
CA TYR A 65 8.22 -2.40 -3.31
C TYR A 65 8.92 -3.17 -4.44
N ASP A 66 8.61 -2.83 -5.69
CA ASP A 66 9.17 -3.54 -6.84
C ASP A 66 10.70 -3.33 -6.93
N ALA A 67 11.21 -2.15 -6.54
CA ALA A 67 12.65 -1.88 -6.47
C ALA A 67 13.35 -2.68 -5.36
N LEU A 68 12.72 -2.81 -4.18
CA LEU A 68 13.24 -3.62 -3.07
C LEU A 68 13.36 -5.09 -3.47
N GLU A 69 12.29 -5.68 -4.02
CA GLU A 69 12.25 -7.09 -4.42
C GLU A 69 13.35 -7.43 -5.45
N ASP A 70 13.49 -6.60 -6.50
CA ASP A 70 14.54 -6.78 -7.51
C ASP A 70 15.94 -6.66 -6.89
N ALA A 71 16.13 -5.71 -5.99
CA ALA A 71 17.40 -5.46 -5.32
C ALA A 71 17.77 -6.63 -4.38
N GLU A 72 16.83 -7.17 -3.61
CA GLU A 72 17.06 -8.34 -2.75
C GLU A 72 17.46 -9.59 -3.53
N ILE A 73 16.76 -9.88 -4.63
CA ILE A 73 17.07 -11.04 -5.49
C ILE A 73 18.51 -10.94 -5.99
N LYS A 74 18.91 -9.75 -6.44
CA LYS A 74 20.28 -9.50 -6.89
C LYS A 74 21.27 -9.63 -5.74
N PHE A 75 21.00 -9.00 -4.60
CA PHE A 75 21.89 -9.03 -3.43
C PHE A 75 22.15 -10.45 -2.93
N LYS A 76 21.11 -11.30 -2.87
CA LYS A 76 21.23 -12.72 -2.46
C LYS A 76 22.23 -13.50 -3.33
N ARG A 77 22.30 -13.19 -4.63
CA ARG A 77 23.17 -13.86 -5.62
C ARG A 77 24.63 -13.36 -5.62
N LEU A 78 24.94 -12.29 -4.91
CA LEU A 78 26.30 -11.74 -4.86
C LEU A 78 27.21 -12.56 -3.94
N SER A 79 28.49 -12.58 -4.28
CA SER A 79 29.54 -13.13 -3.41
C SER A 79 29.70 -12.30 -2.12
N SER A 80 30.31 -12.87 -1.09
CA SER A 80 30.52 -12.21 0.19
C SER A 80 31.31 -10.89 0.08
N ASN A 81 32.29 -10.83 -0.83
CA ASN A 81 33.08 -9.62 -1.06
C ASN A 81 32.25 -8.51 -1.71
N GLN A 82 31.45 -8.85 -2.73
CA GLN A 82 30.52 -7.92 -3.38
C GLN A 82 29.46 -7.40 -2.42
N LYS A 83 28.94 -8.27 -1.52
CA LYS A 83 28.00 -7.86 -0.47
C LYS A 83 28.64 -6.83 0.47
N LYS A 84 29.88 -7.06 0.94
CA LYS A 84 30.62 -6.11 1.79
C LYS A 84 30.82 -4.76 1.09
N GLU A 85 31.18 -4.76 -0.18
CA GLU A 85 31.35 -3.52 -0.96
C GLU A 85 30.05 -2.70 -1.03
N ILE A 86 28.92 -3.36 -1.31
CA ILE A 86 27.61 -2.70 -1.39
C ILE A 86 27.12 -2.21 -0.02
N VAL A 87 27.38 -2.97 1.04
CA VAL A 87 26.99 -2.63 2.42
C VAL A 87 27.77 -1.42 2.95
N ASN A 88 29.06 -1.33 2.58
CA ASN A 88 29.97 -0.27 3.01
C ASN A 88 29.86 1.02 2.18
N GLY A 89 29.19 0.99 1.02
CA GLY A 89 29.16 2.12 0.08
C GLY A 89 27.81 2.35 -0.59
N LEU A 90 27.34 3.60 -0.58
CA LEU A 90 26.05 3.99 -1.17
C LEU A 90 26.02 3.85 -2.71
N ASN A 91 27.19 3.90 -3.35
CA ASN A 91 27.33 3.85 -4.81
C ASN A 91 26.92 2.50 -5.41
N GLY A 92 27.19 1.38 -4.72
CA GLY A 92 26.80 0.04 -5.17
C GLY A 92 25.28 -0.15 -5.13
N THR A 93 24.62 0.35 -4.08
CA THR A 93 23.14 0.31 -4.02
C THR A 93 22.51 1.27 -5.03
N LEU A 94 23.12 2.44 -5.23
CA LEU A 94 22.64 3.43 -6.20
C LEU A 94 22.66 2.89 -7.64
N SER A 95 23.68 2.12 -8.01
CA SER A 95 23.76 1.52 -9.35
C SER A 95 22.65 0.49 -9.58
N ILE A 96 22.30 -0.31 -8.56
CA ILE A 96 21.18 -1.26 -8.60
C ILE A 96 19.86 -0.52 -8.83
N VAL A 97 19.58 0.53 -8.04
CA VAL A 97 18.35 1.32 -8.17
C VAL A 97 18.26 1.99 -9.55
N ARG A 98 19.35 2.59 -10.03
CA ARG A 98 19.37 3.22 -11.37
C ARG A 98 19.15 2.21 -12.49
N ALA A 99 19.73 1.01 -12.40
CA ALA A 99 19.52 -0.04 -13.38
C ALA A 99 18.05 -0.50 -13.42
N PHE A 100 17.42 -0.63 -12.24
CA PHE A 100 15.99 -0.95 -12.13
C PHE A 100 15.11 0.12 -12.77
N LEU A 101 15.32 1.40 -12.45
CA LEU A 101 14.54 2.52 -13.00
C LEU A 101 14.69 2.62 -14.52
N LYS A 102 15.92 2.44 -15.03
CA LYS A 102 16.18 2.41 -16.47
C LYS A 102 15.41 1.30 -17.18
N LYS A 103 15.34 0.10 -16.59
CA LYS A 103 14.58 -1.03 -17.15
C LYS A 103 13.08 -0.74 -17.23
N ARG A 104 12.54 0.05 -16.30
CA ARG A 104 11.11 0.43 -16.26
C ARG A 104 10.77 1.70 -17.03
N ASN A 105 11.77 2.37 -17.60
CA ASN A 105 11.60 3.67 -18.24
C ASN A 105 10.95 4.71 -17.31
N GLU A 106 11.34 4.68 -16.02
CA GLU A 106 10.86 5.64 -15.01
C GLU A 106 11.97 6.63 -14.64
N GLU A 107 11.65 7.93 -14.66
CA GLU A 107 12.59 9.01 -14.35
C GLU A 107 12.12 9.85 -13.13
N PRO A 108 12.10 9.26 -11.92
CA PRO A 108 11.75 10.00 -10.71
C PRO A 108 12.83 11.03 -10.36
N SER A 109 12.51 11.94 -9.44
CA SER A 109 13.45 12.98 -9.00
C SER A 109 14.75 12.39 -8.41
N LYS A 110 15.87 13.12 -8.54
CA LYS A 110 17.16 12.73 -7.91
C LYS A 110 17.03 12.45 -6.41
N CYS A 111 16.14 13.16 -5.71
CA CYS A 111 15.86 12.97 -4.30
C CYS A 111 15.17 11.61 -4.05
N THR A 112 14.13 11.28 -4.83
CA THR A 112 13.43 9.98 -4.77
C THR A 112 14.39 8.81 -4.95
N ILE A 113 15.27 8.89 -5.96
CA ILE A 113 16.29 7.86 -6.23
C ILE A 113 17.19 7.66 -5.00
N ARG A 114 17.66 8.75 -4.38
CA ARG A 114 18.53 8.71 -3.21
C ARG A 114 17.84 8.08 -2.00
N LEU A 115 16.55 8.34 -1.79
CA LEU A 115 15.77 7.77 -0.68
C LEU A 115 15.56 6.26 -0.85
N ILE A 116 15.12 5.83 -2.03
CA ILE A 116 14.97 4.39 -2.35
C ILE A 116 16.31 3.67 -2.16
N THR A 117 17.40 4.27 -2.64
CA THR A 117 18.76 3.73 -2.45
C THR A 117 19.11 3.57 -0.98
N LYS A 118 18.82 4.56 -0.13
CA LYS A 118 19.12 4.51 1.30
C LYS A 118 18.29 3.42 2.01
N PHE A 119 17.00 3.31 1.69
CA PHE A 119 16.11 2.29 2.24
C PHE A 119 16.60 0.86 1.91
N ILE A 120 16.92 0.60 0.64
CA ILE A 120 17.44 -0.70 0.19
C ILE A 120 18.81 -0.99 0.83
N MET A 121 19.68 0.02 0.96
CA MET A 121 20.99 -0.15 1.59
C MET A 121 20.86 -0.53 3.08
N ASN A 122 19.89 0.05 3.80
CA ASN A 122 19.60 -0.33 5.19
C ASN A 122 19.11 -1.77 5.27
N GLU A 123 18.31 -2.22 4.30
CA GLU A 123 17.87 -3.61 4.25
C GLU A 123 19.04 -4.58 4.01
N PHE A 124 19.94 -4.24 3.08
CA PHE A 124 21.14 -5.03 2.81
C PHE A 124 22.03 -5.14 4.04
N ARG A 125 22.22 -4.05 4.79
CA ARG A 125 22.92 -4.07 6.10
C ARG A 125 22.25 -5.01 7.07
N ARG A 126 20.93 -4.91 7.23
CA ARG A 126 20.15 -5.74 8.14
C ARG A 126 20.25 -7.23 7.80
N ILE A 127 20.19 -7.58 6.52
CA ILE A 127 20.34 -8.96 6.04
C ILE A 127 21.77 -9.46 6.27
N ASN A 128 22.78 -8.64 5.99
CA ASN A 128 24.18 -9.00 6.10
C ASN A 128 24.65 -9.17 7.56
N ASP A 129 24.18 -8.31 8.47
CA ASP A 129 24.64 -8.25 9.86
C ASP A 129 23.73 -9.05 10.82
N ARG A 130 22.90 -9.96 10.26
CA ARG A 130 21.92 -10.73 11.02
C ARG A 130 22.59 -11.85 11.81
N THR A 131 22.38 -11.87 13.13
CA THR A 131 22.79 -13.00 13.99
C THR A 131 21.67 -14.06 14.05
N PRO A 132 21.98 -15.31 14.43
CA PRO A 132 20.97 -16.36 14.60
C PRO A 132 19.82 -15.96 15.57
N GLU A 133 20.13 -15.22 16.63
CA GLU A 133 19.15 -14.74 17.60
C GLU A 133 18.22 -13.68 17.00
N LYS A 134 18.77 -12.76 16.19
CA LYS A 134 17.97 -11.77 15.45
C LYS A 134 17.05 -12.48 14.46
N GLU A 135 17.57 -13.49 13.74
CA GLU A 135 16.75 -14.28 12.81
C GLU A 135 15.58 -14.98 13.51
N LYS A 136 15.80 -15.58 14.68
CA LYS A 136 14.72 -16.21 15.47
C LYS A 136 13.66 -15.20 15.90
N LYS A 137 14.06 -14.01 16.35
CA LYS A 137 13.13 -12.92 16.72
C LYS A 137 12.32 -12.45 15.51
N GLU A 138 12.99 -12.25 14.38
CA GLU A 138 12.35 -11.84 13.13
C GLU A 138 11.33 -12.85 12.61
N LYS A 139 11.60 -14.16 12.72
CA LYS A 139 10.62 -15.20 12.35
C LYS A 139 9.32 -15.08 13.15
N LYS A 140 9.42 -14.78 14.45
CA LYS A 140 8.24 -14.55 15.30
C LYS A 140 7.49 -13.28 14.90
N CYS A 141 8.22 -12.21 14.62
CA CYS A 141 7.68 -10.95 14.12
C CYS A 141 6.96 -11.12 12.76
N PHE A 142 7.53 -11.94 11.87
CA PHE A 142 6.97 -12.25 10.57
C PHE A 142 5.67 -13.05 10.67
N GLN A 143 5.56 -13.98 11.64
CA GLN A 143 4.30 -14.70 11.87
C GLN A 143 3.15 -13.73 12.19
N GLU A 144 3.36 -12.74 13.05
CA GLU A 144 2.33 -11.75 13.37
C GLU A 144 1.93 -10.91 12.15
N HIS A 145 2.90 -10.57 11.28
CA HIS A 145 2.62 -9.92 10.00
C HIS A 145 1.74 -10.79 9.10
N MET A 146 2.06 -12.09 8.99
CA MET A 146 1.26 -13.04 8.21
C MET A 146 -0.15 -13.20 8.77
N ASP A 147 -0.31 -13.29 10.10
CA ASP A 147 -1.62 -13.38 10.76
C ASP A 147 -2.48 -12.14 10.48
N TYR A 148 -1.87 -10.96 10.52
CA TYR A 148 -2.53 -9.72 10.12
C TYR A 148 -2.97 -9.74 8.65
N TRP A 149 -2.08 -10.10 7.73
CA TRP A 149 -2.38 -10.14 6.29
C TRP A 149 -3.46 -11.18 5.95
N MET A 150 -3.45 -12.34 6.62
CA MET A 150 -4.49 -13.36 6.45
C MET A 150 -5.88 -12.84 6.82
N LYS A 151 -6.00 -12.04 7.90
CA LYS A 151 -7.27 -11.38 8.26
C LYS A 151 -7.75 -10.45 7.15
N ILE A 152 -6.88 -9.55 6.66
CA ILE A 152 -7.24 -8.60 5.58
C ILE A 152 -7.75 -9.36 4.35
N ARG A 153 -7.03 -10.40 3.93
CA ARG A 153 -7.41 -11.23 2.78
C ARG A 153 -8.75 -11.93 3.01
N TYR A 154 -9.00 -12.43 4.22
CA TYR A 154 -10.28 -13.04 4.57
C TYR A 154 -11.43 -12.04 4.47
N ASP A 155 -11.29 -10.87 5.12
CA ASP A 155 -12.31 -9.81 5.11
C ASP A 155 -12.60 -9.34 3.66
N TYR A 156 -11.56 -9.14 2.86
CA TYR A 156 -11.66 -8.78 1.43
C TYR A 156 -12.42 -9.83 0.62
N ASN A 157 -12.14 -11.12 0.83
CA ASN A 157 -12.84 -12.18 0.12
C ASN A 157 -14.30 -12.30 0.56
N SER A 158 -14.56 -12.16 1.85
CA SER A 158 -15.91 -12.21 2.41
C SER A 158 -16.77 -11.09 1.85
N ILE A 159 -16.29 -9.85 1.92
CA ILE A 159 -17.07 -8.69 1.46
C ILE A 159 -17.33 -8.75 -0.05
N ASN A 160 -16.37 -9.20 -0.85
CA ASN A 160 -16.58 -9.39 -2.28
C ASN A 160 -17.60 -10.46 -2.60
N LYS A 161 -17.61 -11.57 -1.85
CA LYS A 161 -18.63 -12.61 -1.99
C LYS A 161 -20.02 -12.05 -1.71
N ASP A 162 -20.15 -11.23 -0.67
CA ASP A 162 -21.43 -10.61 -0.30
C ASP A 162 -21.88 -9.57 -1.35
N MET A 163 -20.98 -8.69 -1.81
CA MET A 163 -21.25 -7.71 -2.87
C MET A 163 -21.65 -8.40 -4.20
N HIS A 164 -20.95 -9.47 -4.57
CA HIS A 164 -21.29 -10.27 -5.74
C HIS A 164 -22.67 -10.93 -5.57
N ASN A 165 -22.96 -11.49 -4.39
CA ASN A 165 -24.26 -12.07 -4.12
C ASN A 165 -25.39 -11.03 -4.22
N ILE A 166 -25.17 -9.80 -3.74
CA ILE A 166 -26.11 -8.69 -3.92
C ILE A 166 -26.37 -8.42 -5.40
N LEU A 167 -25.33 -8.31 -6.22
CA LEU A 167 -25.49 -7.98 -7.63
C LEU A 167 -26.22 -9.07 -8.42
N PHE A 168 -25.98 -10.33 -8.11
CA PHE A 168 -26.48 -11.44 -8.92
C PHE A 168 -27.81 -12.02 -8.41
N ASN A 169 -28.05 -12.00 -7.10
CA ASN A 169 -29.10 -12.79 -6.45
C ASN A 169 -30.13 -11.97 -5.66
N GLU A 170 -29.94 -10.66 -5.43
CA GLU A 170 -30.94 -9.88 -4.71
C GLU A 170 -32.15 -9.49 -5.57
N LYS A 171 -33.32 -9.35 -4.94
CA LYS A 171 -34.58 -9.02 -5.63
C LYS A 171 -34.50 -7.79 -6.53
N LYS A 172 -33.70 -6.78 -6.15
CA LYS A 172 -33.56 -5.53 -6.91
C LYS A 172 -32.76 -5.70 -8.20
N THR A 173 -31.90 -6.71 -8.28
CA THR A 173 -30.94 -6.92 -9.36
C THR A 173 -31.18 -8.22 -10.10
N ILE A 174 -31.91 -9.19 -9.54
CA ILE A 174 -32.06 -10.55 -10.07
C ILE A 174 -32.55 -10.58 -11.52
N ASN A 175 -33.49 -9.71 -11.88
CA ASN A 175 -34.05 -9.63 -13.23
C ASN A 175 -33.24 -8.76 -14.20
N LYS A 176 -32.14 -8.15 -13.75
CA LYS A 176 -31.28 -7.32 -14.61
C LYS A 176 -30.40 -8.19 -15.50
N ASP A 177 -30.10 -7.67 -16.68
CA ASP A 177 -29.32 -8.35 -17.70
C ASP A 177 -27.95 -8.83 -17.18
N SER A 178 -27.56 -10.03 -17.61
CA SER A 178 -26.31 -10.67 -17.19
C SER A 178 -25.06 -9.92 -17.66
N LYS A 179 -25.07 -9.31 -18.86
CA LYS A 179 -23.94 -8.53 -19.36
C LYS A 179 -23.81 -7.23 -18.57
N TRP A 180 -24.92 -6.58 -18.24
CA TRP A 180 -24.90 -5.41 -17.35
C TRP A 180 -24.32 -5.75 -15.97
N LYS A 181 -24.78 -6.86 -15.34
CA LYS A 181 -24.24 -7.33 -14.06
C LYS A 181 -22.74 -7.57 -14.14
N GLN A 182 -22.27 -8.29 -15.17
CA GLN A 182 -20.86 -8.55 -15.37
C GLN A 182 -20.06 -7.25 -15.55
N LEU A 183 -20.56 -6.30 -16.35
CA LEU A 183 -19.92 -5.01 -16.55
C LEU A 183 -19.80 -4.21 -15.24
N MET A 184 -20.87 -4.16 -14.45
CA MET A 184 -20.86 -3.46 -13.17
C MET A 184 -19.91 -4.11 -12.17
N TRP A 185 -19.90 -5.44 -12.13
CA TRP A 185 -18.98 -6.21 -11.30
C TRP A 185 -17.53 -5.96 -11.71
N ASP A 186 -17.20 -6.08 -12.99
CA ASP A 186 -15.85 -5.89 -13.51
C ASP A 186 -15.32 -4.48 -13.21
N LYS A 187 -16.15 -3.44 -13.38
CA LYS A 187 -15.80 -2.06 -13.02
C LYS A 187 -15.45 -1.93 -11.52
N TRP A 188 -16.25 -2.53 -10.66
CA TRP A 188 -16.04 -2.48 -9.21
C TRP A 188 -14.83 -3.32 -8.78
N ILE A 189 -14.81 -4.60 -9.11
CA ILE A 189 -13.80 -5.55 -8.64
C ILE A 189 -12.41 -5.19 -9.14
N ASN A 190 -12.26 -4.66 -10.36
CA ASN A 190 -10.95 -4.23 -10.86
C ASN A 190 -10.39 -3.06 -10.06
N SER A 191 -11.24 -2.09 -9.69
CA SER A 191 -10.86 -0.93 -8.88
C SER A 191 -10.49 -1.38 -7.46
N PHE A 192 -11.33 -2.24 -6.87
CA PHE A 192 -11.12 -2.70 -5.51
C PHE A 192 -9.94 -3.68 -5.37
N HIS A 193 -9.75 -4.56 -6.35
CA HIS A 193 -8.60 -5.47 -6.38
C HIS A 193 -7.28 -4.70 -6.49
N ARG A 194 -7.23 -3.62 -7.29
CA ARG A 194 -6.06 -2.74 -7.39
C ARG A 194 -5.70 -2.11 -6.04
N TYR A 195 -6.72 -1.66 -5.29
CA TYR A 195 -6.55 -1.17 -3.93
C TYR A 195 -5.96 -2.26 -3.01
N PHE A 196 -6.57 -3.45 -2.99
CA PHE A 196 -6.11 -4.58 -2.16
C PHE A 196 -4.67 -5.02 -2.45
N MET A 197 -4.30 -5.09 -3.73
CA MET A 197 -2.94 -5.44 -4.13
C MET A 197 -1.92 -4.37 -3.73
N THR A 198 -2.30 -3.10 -3.77
CA THR A 198 -1.43 -2.01 -3.31
C THR A 198 -1.29 -2.02 -1.78
N GLU A 199 -2.37 -2.35 -1.07
CA GLU A 199 -2.36 -2.51 0.39
C GLU A 199 -1.45 -3.65 0.85
N ASN A 200 -1.39 -4.75 0.10
CA ASN A 200 -0.42 -5.84 0.34
C ASN A 200 1.02 -5.32 0.31
N LYS A 201 1.38 -4.60 -0.75
CA LYS A 201 2.72 -4.04 -0.92
C LYS A 201 3.06 -3.04 0.18
N ARG A 202 2.11 -2.19 0.55
CA ARG A 202 2.23 -1.25 1.68
C ARG A 202 2.52 -2.00 2.98
N CYS A 203 1.71 -3.01 3.31
CA CYS A 203 1.88 -3.82 4.53
C CYS A 203 3.24 -4.52 4.59
N HIS A 204 3.75 -5.00 3.45
CA HIS A 204 5.07 -5.61 3.39
C HIS A 204 6.18 -4.59 3.66
N LEU A 205 6.12 -3.41 3.02
CA LEU A 205 7.09 -2.35 3.24
C LEU A 205 7.08 -1.83 4.70
N ASP A 206 5.90 -1.76 5.33
CA ASP A 206 5.77 -1.44 6.76
C ASP A 206 6.51 -2.46 7.62
N PHE A 207 6.36 -3.75 7.33
CA PHE A 207 7.04 -4.81 8.07
C PHE A 207 8.57 -4.69 7.96
N ILE A 208 9.09 -4.51 6.74
CA ILE A 208 10.51 -4.32 6.50
C ILE A 208 11.03 -3.10 7.26
N CYS A 209 10.26 -2.00 7.24
CA CYS A 209 10.57 -0.80 8.02
C CYS A 209 10.69 -1.14 9.52
N MET A 210 9.68 -1.78 10.13
CA MET A 210 9.73 -2.19 11.55
C MET A 210 10.99 -3.00 11.88
N MET A 211 11.39 -3.90 10.98
CA MET A 211 12.60 -4.71 11.16
C MET A 211 13.88 -3.88 11.09
N GLN A 212 13.99 -2.93 10.16
CA GLN A 212 15.12 -2.00 10.08
C GLN A 212 15.25 -1.11 11.33
N TYR A 213 14.13 -0.76 11.97
CA TYR A 213 14.10 -0.01 13.23
C TYR A 213 14.23 -0.89 14.49
N GLY A 214 14.37 -2.22 14.33
CA GLY A 214 14.61 -3.13 15.45
C GLY A 214 13.39 -3.41 16.33
N TYR A 215 12.18 -3.33 15.77
CA TYR A 215 10.95 -3.62 16.51
C TYR A 215 10.93 -5.07 16.98
N ASP A 216 10.47 -5.29 18.20
CA ASP A 216 10.21 -6.61 18.73
C ASP A 216 8.78 -7.09 18.44
N TYR A 217 8.49 -8.32 18.83
CA TYR A 217 7.18 -8.93 18.65
C TYR A 217 6.04 -8.11 19.27
N ASN A 218 6.25 -7.54 20.45
CA ASN A 218 5.20 -6.80 21.16
C ASN A 218 4.89 -5.47 20.47
N ALA A 219 5.92 -4.77 20.00
CA ALA A 219 5.76 -3.54 19.24
C ALA A 219 4.97 -3.78 17.95
N ILE A 220 5.28 -4.87 17.22
CA ILE A 220 4.58 -5.26 16.00
C ILE A 220 3.14 -5.65 16.26
N ARG A 221 2.90 -6.49 17.28
CA ARG A 221 1.53 -6.88 17.65
C ARG A 221 0.68 -5.66 17.98
N LYS A 222 1.21 -4.72 18.78
CA LYS A 222 0.54 -3.46 19.11
C LYS A 222 0.26 -2.62 17.86
N HIS A 223 1.20 -2.57 16.93
CA HIS A 223 1.03 -1.86 15.66
C HIS A 223 -0.12 -2.47 14.83
N TYR A 224 -0.12 -3.79 14.60
CA TYR A 224 -1.17 -4.43 13.81
C TYR A 224 -2.53 -4.41 14.48
N SER A 225 -2.63 -4.48 15.82
CA SER A 225 -3.91 -4.27 16.51
C SER A 225 -4.54 -2.92 16.18
N LYS A 226 -3.74 -1.85 16.08
CA LYS A 226 -4.25 -0.52 15.70
C LYS A 226 -4.72 -0.49 14.25
N ILE A 227 -3.92 -1.04 13.34
CA ILE A 227 -4.26 -1.00 11.90
C ILE A 227 -5.47 -1.91 11.59
N LYS A 228 -5.65 -3.04 12.30
CA LYS A 228 -6.85 -3.88 12.18
C LYS A 228 -8.15 -3.08 12.39
N ALA A 229 -8.19 -2.19 13.39
CA ALA A 229 -9.37 -1.35 13.63
C ALA A 229 -9.60 -0.31 12.53
N LEU A 230 -8.54 0.16 11.87
CA LEU A 230 -8.67 1.08 10.73
C LEU A 230 -9.13 0.33 9.47
N TRP A 231 -8.62 -0.87 9.24
CA TRP A 231 -9.08 -1.77 8.18
C TRP A 231 -10.58 -2.08 8.29
N GLU A 232 -11.09 -2.35 9.50
CA GLU A 232 -12.52 -2.57 9.73
C GLU A 232 -13.38 -1.37 9.33
N LYS A 233 -12.92 -0.15 9.62
CA LYS A 233 -13.59 1.08 9.17
C LYS A 233 -13.56 1.21 7.66
N ASP A 234 -12.45 0.86 7.02
CA ASP A 234 -12.33 0.93 5.57
C ASP A 234 -13.21 -0.13 4.89
N MET A 235 -13.37 -1.34 5.46
CA MET A 235 -14.35 -2.33 4.99
C MET A 235 -15.79 -1.82 5.06
N LEU A 236 -16.18 -1.18 6.16
CA LEU A 236 -17.50 -0.56 6.29
C LEU A 236 -17.71 0.56 5.27
N HIS A 237 -16.69 1.38 5.04
CA HIS A 237 -16.74 2.43 4.04
C HIS A 237 -16.88 1.84 2.63
N MET A 238 -16.10 0.82 2.28
CA MET A 238 -16.19 0.13 0.99
C MET A 238 -17.56 -0.50 0.75
N TRP A 239 -18.16 -1.08 1.79
CA TRP A 239 -19.54 -1.56 1.72
C TRP A 239 -20.52 -0.44 1.39
N SER A 240 -20.37 0.72 2.03
CA SER A 240 -21.19 1.91 1.73
C SER A 240 -21.00 2.40 0.29
N GLU A 241 -19.76 2.52 -0.17
CA GLU A 241 -19.43 2.94 -1.54
C GLU A 241 -19.97 1.98 -2.59
N TRP A 242 -19.93 0.66 -2.33
CA TRP A 242 -20.54 -0.34 -3.19
C TRP A 242 -22.05 -0.13 -3.32
N ASN A 243 -22.74 0.04 -2.19
CA ASN A 243 -24.19 0.27 -2.21
C ASN A 243 -24.55 1.56 -2.93
N PHE A 244 -23.76 2.63 -2.76
CA PHE A 244 -23.94 3.87 -3.49
C PHE A 244 -23.72 3.70 -4.99
N TYR A 245 -22.62 3.06 -5.39
CA TYR A 245 -22.31 2.72 -6.77
C TYR A 245 -23.43 1.92 -7.42
N LEU A 246 -23.85 0.81 -6.79
CA LEU A 246 -24.90 -0.05 -7.31
C LEU A 246 -26.23 0.70 -7.50
N ASN A 247 -26.63 1.50 -6.51
CA ASN A 247 -27.86 2.30 -6.60
C ASN A 247 -27.80 3.33 -7.73
N ASN A 248 -26.65 3.94 -8.00
CA ASN A 248 -26.49 4.87 -9.11
C ASN A 248 -26.53 4.13 -10.45
N SER A 249 -25.83 3.00 -10.58
CA SER A 249 -25.86 2.17 -11.78
C SER A 249 -27.27 1.70 -12.11
N LEU A 250 -28.09 1.37 -11.10
CA LEU A 250 -29.50 1.00 -11.30
C LEU A 250 -30.33 2.19 -11.81
N LYS A 251 -30.13 3.39 -11.26
CA LYS A 251 -30.83 4.61 -11.72
C LYS A 251 -30.44 5.03 -13.14
N GLU A 252 -29.18 4.83 -13.51
CA GLU A 252 -28.69 5.09 -14.86
C GLU A 252 -29.35 4.12 -15.85
N LEU A 253 -29.35 2.83 -15.53
CA LEU A 253 -30.02 1.81 -16.34
C LEU A 253 -31.53 2.09 -16.51
N GLU A 254 -32.22 2.48 -15.44
CA GLU A 254 -33.65 2.84 -15.51
C GLU A 254 -33.95 4.06 -16.38
N LYS A 255 -32.98 4.96 -16.58
CA LYS A 255 -33.13 6.11 -17.50
C LYS A 255 -32.92 5.68 -18.94
N GLU A 256 -31.87 4.90 -19.19
CA GLU A 256 -31.59 4.32 -20.51
C GLU A 256 -32.78 3.48 -21.01
N GLU A 257 -33.33 2.62 -20.15
CA GLU A 257 -34.53 1.81 -20.45
C GLU A 257 -35.78 2.66 -20.75
N LYS A 258 -35.87 3.91 -20.25
CA LYS A 258 -37.00 4.82 -20.51
C LYS A 258 -36.81 5.69 -21.75
N ASP A 259 -35.57 6.05 -22.07
CA ASP A 259 -35.24 6.88 -23.23
C ASP A 259 -35.27 6.05 -24.54
N GLU A 260 -35.16 4.72 -24.43
CA GLU A 260 -35.28 3.76 -25.55
C GLU A 260 -36.72 3.22 -25.79
N SER A 261 -37.69 3.59 -24.94
CA SER A 261 -39.11 3.18 -25.03
C SER A 261 -40.02 4.26 -25.60
#